data_AF-A0A561TYW6-F1
#
_entry.id   AF-A0A561TYW6-F1
#
_cell.length_a   1.000
_cell.length_b   1.000
_cell.length_c   1.000
_cell.angle_alpha   90.00
_cell.angle_beta   90.00
_cell.angle_gamma   90.00
#
_symmetry.space_group_name_H-M   'P 1'
#
loop_
_entity.id
_entity.type
_entity.pdbx_description
1 polymer ?
#
loop_
_entity_poly.entity_id
_entity_poly.type
_entity_poly.pdbx_seq_one_letter_code
_entity_poly.pdbx_strand_id
1 'polypeptide(L)' 'MLSTLVGVAFLLFGVSLLGNFWNVAGRIFERVSDFVNDGVATVNTFRMIGVFVVVIGIGWVAEGVRQIL' A
#
# COMPACT_ATOMS: atom_id res chain seq x y z
N MET A 1 5.72 10.64 16.84
CA MET A 1 4.71 11.38 16.02
C MET A 1 4.90 11.18 14.51
N LEU A 2 6.09 11.45 13.94
CA LEU A 2 6.32 11.24 12.50
C LEU A 2 6.14 9.77 12.08
N SER A 3 6.68 8.82 12.85
CA SER A 3 6.54 7.37 12.57
C SER A 3 5.06 6.94 12.49
N THR A 4 4.24 7.42 13.42
CA THR A 4 2.80 7.13 13.47
C THR A 4 2.06 7.70 12.24
N LEU A 5 2.39 8.93 11.83
CA LEU A 5 1.84 9.55 10.62
C LEU A 5 2.18 8.75 9.36
N VAL A 6 3.44 8.34 9.23
CA VAL A 6 3.90 7.50 8.11
C VAL A 6 3.17 6.16 8.10
N GLY A 7 3.03 5.53 9.27
CA GLY A 7 2.29 4.27 9.41
C GLY A 7 0.83 4.38 8.99
N VAL A 8 0.12 5.43 9.43
CA VAL A 8 -1.28 5.68 9.04
C VAL A 8 -1.41 5.94 7.54
N ALA A 9 -0.48 6.69 6.94
CA ALA A 9 -0.47 6.90 5.49
C ALA A 9 -0.31 5.59 4.72
N PHE A 10 0.60 4.71 5.15
CA PHE A 10 0.75 3.38 4.55
C PHE A 10 -0.49 2.52 4.73
N LEU A 11 -1.13 2.54 5.90
CA LEU A 11 -2.38 1.81 6.11
C LEU A 11 -3.49 2.26 5.15
N LEU A 12 -3.71 3.58 5.05
CA LEU A 12 -4.73 4.13 4.15
C LEU A 12 -4.44 3.79 2.69
N PHE A 13 -3.19 3.93 2.26
CA PHE A 13 -2.77 3.60 0.90
C PHE A 13 -2.88 2.11 0.61
N GLY A 14 -2.41 1.26 1.53
CA GLY A 14 -2.46 -0.19 1.39
C GLY A 14 -3.88 -0.74 1.36
N VAL A 15 -4.78 -0.25 2.22
CA VAL A 15 -6.21 -0.60 2.19
C VAL A 15 -6.85 -0.12 0.89
N SER A 16 -6.51 1.08 0.42
CA SER A 16 -6.99 1.63 -0.86
C SER A 16 -6.62 0.73 -2.04
N LEU A 17 -5.38 0.24 -2.06
CA LEU A 17 -4.88 -0.72 -3.06
C LEU A 17 -5.59 -2.08 -2.95
N LEU A 18 -5.68 -2.64 -1.75
CA LEU A 18 -6.20 -3.98 -1.50
C LEU A 18 -7.69 -4.10 -1.87
N GLY A 19 -8.48 -3.10 -1.48
CA GLY A 19 -9.90 -2.99 -1.86
C GLY A 19 -10.13 -2.47 -3.27
N ASN A 20 -9.09 -2.08 -4.00
CA ASN A 20 -9.17 -1.34 -5.27
C ASN A 20 -10.15 -0.15 -5.18
N PHE A 21 -10.15 0.55 -4.04
CA PHE A 21 -11.00 1.72 -3.84
C PHE A 21 -10.63 2.79 -4.87
N TRP A 22 -11.64 3.44 -5.46
CA TRP A 22 -11.44 4.45 -6.50
C TRP A 22 -10.68 3.97 -7.76
N ASN A 23 -10.63 2.66 -7.98
CA ASN A 23 -9.83 2.01 -9.02
C ASN A 23 -8.32 2.33 -8.93
N VAL A 24 -7.80 2.54 -7.71
CA VAL A 24 -6.39 2.90 -7.48
C VAL A 24 -5.44 1.81 -7.98
N ALA A 25 -5.73 0.52 -7.73
CA ALA A 25 -4.87 -0.57 -8.20
C ALA A 25 -4.90 -0.68 -9.73
N GLY A 26 -6.06 -0.44 -10.36
CA GLY A 26 -6.18 -0.40 -11.82
C GLY A 26 -5.39 0.75 -12.44
N ARG A 27 -5.50 1.97 -11.88
CA ARG A 27 -4.76 3.16 -12.36
C ARG A 27 -3.25 3.03 -12.20
N ILE A 28 -2.79 2.39 -11.11
CA ILE A 28 -1.36 2.13 -10.90
C ILE A 28 -0.89 1.07 -11.89
N PHE A 29 -1.68 0.01 -12.11
CA PHE A 29 -1.37 -1.00 -13.13
C PHE A 29 -1.25 -0.37 -14.53
N GLU A 30 -2.20 0.45 -14.98
CA GLU A 30 -2.14 1.13 -16.29
C GLU A 30 -0.89 2.01 -16.45
N ARG A 31 -0.45 2.69 -15.38
CA ARG A 31 0.79 3.50 -15.44
C ARG A 31 2.06 2.66 -15.45
N VAL A 32 2.01 1.47 -14.88
CA VAL A 32 3.18 0.62 -14.66
C VAL A 32 3.28 -0.47 -15.74
N SER A 33 2.18 -0.81 -16.43
CA SER A 33 2.19 -1.74 -17.56
C SER A 33 3.11 -1.26 -18.67
N ASP A 34 3.20 0.05 -18.89
CA ASP A 34 4.16 0.62 -19.84
C ASP A 34 5.64 0.35 -19.48
N PHE A 35 5.91 0.03 -18.20
CA PHE A 35 7.25 -0.23 -17.67
C PHE A 35 7.50 -1.70 -17.31
N VAL A 36 6.47 -2.54 -17.29
CA VAL A 36 6.54 -3.94 -16.84
C VAL A 36 6.04 -4.83 -17.95
N ASN A 37 6.83 -5.85 -18.28
CA ASN A 37 6.51 -6.78 -19.37
C ASN A 37 5.07 -7.31 -19.25
N ASP A 38 4.28 -7.08 -20.30
CA ASP A 38 2.88 -7.48 -20.39
C ASP A 38 2.77 -9.01 -20.25
N GLY A 39 2.16 -9.45 -19.14
CA GLY A 39 1.90 -10.88 -18.88
C GLY A 39 2.18 -11.36 -17.46
N VAL A 40 2.94 -10.60 -16.65
CA VAL A 40 3.28 -11.00 -15.27
C VAL A 40 2.54 -10.17 -14.22
N ALA A 41 2.40 -8.86 -14.43
CA ALA A 41 1.69 -7.99 -13.52
C ALA A 41 0.20 -7.95 -13.86
N THR A 42 -0.66 -8.11 -12.86
CA THR A 42 -2.10 -7.91 -12.98
C THR A 42 -2.56 -6.96 -11.88
N VAL A 43 -3.79 -6.42 -11.99
CA VAL A 43 -4.41 -5.63 -10.91
C VAL A 43 -4.37 -6.39 -9.57
N ASN A 44 -4.50 -7.73 -9.61
CA ASN A 44 -4.45 -8.55 -8.40
C ASN A 44 -3.05 -8.57 -7.75
N THR A 45 -1.98 -8.42 -8.53
CA THR A 45 -0.62 -8.23 -8.03
C THR A 45 -0.53 -6.95 -7.20
N PHE A 46 -1.09 -5.83 -7.69
CA PHE A 46 -1.10 -4.56 -6.95
C PHE A 46 -1.97 -4.62 -5.70
N ARG A 47 -3.07 -5.38 -5.73
CA ARG A 47 -3.86 -5.67 -4.52
C ARG A 47 -3.05 -6.44 -3.48
N MET A 48 -2.23 -7.42 -3.90
CA MET A 48 -1.29 -8.11 -3.00
C MET A 48 -0.23 -7.17 -2.45
N ILE A 49 0.33 -6.27 -3.27
CA ILE A 49 1.24 -5.22 -2.77
C ILE A 49 0.56 -4.40 -1.68
N GLY A 50 -0.73 -4.08 -1.85
CA GLY A 50 -1.54 -3.44 -0.82
C GLY A 50 -1.50 -4.16 0.54
N VAL A 51 -1.53 -5.50 0.56
CA VAL A 51 -1.42 -6.30 1.79
C VAL A 51 -0.07 -6.06 2.47
N PHE A 52 1.04 -6.12 1.72
CA PHE A 52 2.38 -5.88 2.25
C PHE A 52 2.52 -4.46 2.81
N VAL A 53 1.99 -3.47 2.08
CA VAL A 53 1.99 -2.07 2.53
C VAL A 53 1.21 -1.91 3.83
N VAL A 54 0.06 -2.59 3.99
CA VAL A 54 -0.69 -2.60 5.26
C VAL A 54 0.16 -3.17 6.39
N VAL A 55 0.82 -4.32 6.19
CA VAL A 55 1.66 -4.95 7.22
C VAL A 55 2.80 -4.02 7.65
N ILE A 56 3.47 -3.36 6.70
CA ILE A 56 4.51 -2.37 6.98
C ILE A 56 3.93 -1.18 7.76
N GLY A 57 2.77 -0.69 7.34
CA GLY A 57 2.04 0.39 8.02
C GLY A 57 1.74 0.07 9.49
N ILE A 58 1.29 -1.16 9.79
CA ILE A 58 1.07 -1.62 11.17
C ILE A 58 2.38 -1.53 11.98
N GLY A 59 3.50 -2.00 11.42
CA GLY A 59 4.80 -1.94 12.09
C GLY A 59 5.22 -0.50 12.44
N TRP A 60 5.01 0.44 11.53
CA TRP A 60 5.34 1.85 11.74
C TRP A 60 4.43 2.50 12.78
N VAL A 61 3.14 2.19 12.76
CA VAL A 61 2.21 2.66 13.81
C VAL A 61 2.63 2.10 15.17
N ALA A 62 2.95 0.81 15.27
CA ALA A 62 3.38 0.18 16.51
C ALA A 62 4.65 0.84 17.09
N GLU A 63 5.66 1.08 16.25
CA GLU A 63 6.88 1.79 16.65
C GLU A 63 6.58 3.25 17.05
N GLY A 64 5.73 3.93 16.28
CA GLY A 64 5.32 5.29 16.59
C GLY A 64 4.55 5.42 17.91
N VAL A 65 3.73 4.42 18.26
CA VAL A 65 3.03 4.33 19.55
C VAL A 65 4.02 4.04 20.68
N ARG A 66 4.98 3.14 20.46
CA ARG A 66 6.04 2.83 21.43
C ARG A 66 6.87 4.05 21.82
N GLN A 67 7.06 5.00 20.92
CA GLN A 67 7.78 6.25 21.20
C GLN A 67 6.96 7.28 21.99
N ILE A 68 5.64 7.08 22.12
CA ILE A 68 4.73 7.99 22.83
C ILE A 68 4.43 7.49 24.25
N LEU A 69 4.44 6.17 24.47
CA LEU A 69 4.31 5.51 25.77
C LEU A 69 5.62 5.56 26.56
#